data_AF-A0A2P6FQL1-F1
#
_entry.id   AF-A0A2P6FQL1-F1
#
_cell.length_a   1.000
_cell.length_b   1.000
_cell.length_c   1.000
_cell.angle_alpha   90.00
_cell.angle_beta   90.00
_cell.angle_gamma   90.00
#
_symmetry.space_group_name_H-M   'P 1'
#
loop_
_entity.id
_entity.type
_entity.pdbx_description
1 polymer ?
#
loop_
_entity_poly.entity_id
_entity_poly.type
_entity_poly.pdbx_seq_one_letter_code
_entity_poly.pdbx_strand_id
1 'polypeptide(L)'
;MISFLYFCTLDRVLAGNYLCDPWTNTLTLLKEKNPFTASLDGGALVFRSGSGLPEGVPKFSQLSYSLPNYDLFVTPNGTLVTASPITDTSFRVAVYFPYIDRRWFWFSKCRLTN
;
A
#
# COMPACT_ATOMS: atom_id res chain seq x y z
N MET A 1 10.46 -15.74 35.27
CA MET A 1 9.24 -15.27 34.58
C MET A 1 9.70 -14.72 33.24
N ILE A 2 9.32 -15.37 32.14
CA ILE A 2 9.89 -15.15 30.80
C ILE A 2 9.38 -13.82 30.23
N SER A 3 10.31 -12.99 29.76
CA SER A 3 10.10 -11.71 29.13
C SER A 3 9.11 -11.78 27.96
N PHE A 4 8.00 -11.04 28.06
CA PHE A 4 7.24 -10.62 26.89
C PHE A 4 7.84 -9.30 26.39
N LEU A 5 8.85 -9.40 25.53
CA LEU A 5 9.19 -8.31 24.63
C LEU A 5 8.04 -8.22 23.62
N TYR A 6 7.09 -7.34 23.89
CA TYR A 6 6.09 -6.93 22.91
C TYR A 6 6.86 -6.33 21.74
N PHE A 7 6.91 -7.05 20.62
CA PHE A 7 7.56 -6.59 19.40
C PHE A 7 6.94 -5.25 19.02
N CYS A 8 7.72 -4.16 19.11
CA CYS A 8 7.42 -2.93 18.41
C CYS A 8 7.32 -3.29 16.92
N THR A 9 6.10 -3.40 16.39
CA THR A 9 5.88 -3.32 14.95
C THR A 9 6.23 -1.90 14.54
N LEU A 10 7.51 -1.69 14.23
CA LEU A 10 7.97 -0.45 13.62
C LEU A 10 7.43 -0.47 12.19
N ASP A 11 6.45 0.39 11.93
CA ASP A 11 5.97 0.65 10.58
C ASP A 11 7.19 0.93 9.69
N ARG A 12 7.33 0.18 8.59
CA ARG A 12 8.44 0.37 7.64
C ARG A 12 8.22 1.60 6.79
N VAL A 13 6.96 1.97 6.58
CA VAL A 13 6.57 3.20 5.90
C VAL A 13 6.13 4.22 6.94
N LEU A 14 6.62 5.45 6.80
CA LEU A 14 6.34 6.53 7.75
C LEU A 14 4.86 6.94 7.68
N ALA A 15 4.28 7.32 8.81
CA ALA A 15 2.98 7.99 8.79
C ALA A 15 3.09 9.33 8.05
N GLY A 16 2.11 9.67 7.21
CA GLY A 16 2.13 10.91 6.43
C GLY A 16 1.24 10.88 5.18
N ASN A 17 1.34 11.96 4.40
CA ASN A 17 0.67 12.10 3.12
C ASN A 17 1.66 11.87 1.98
N TYR A 18 1.19 11.23 0.93
CA TYR A 18 2.01 10.76 -0.17
C TYR A 18 1.39 11.12 -1.52
N LEU A 19 2.24 11.50 -2.45
CA LEU A 19 1.90 11.58 -3.87
C LEU A 19 2.42 10.32 -4.56
N CYS A 20 1.54 9.65 -5.27
CA CYS A 20 1.82 8.40 -5.95
C CYS A 20 1.79 8.58 -7.47
N ASP A 21 2.74 7.94 -8.14
CA ASP A 21 2.75 7.81 -9.59
C ASP A 21 1.47 7.08 -10.05
N PRO A 22 1.03 7.23 -11.31
CA PRO A 22 -0.12 6.47 -11.79
C PRO A 22 0.03 4.96 -11.60
N TRP A 23 -1.08 4.28 -11.32
CA TRP A 23 -1.09 2.84 -11.17
C TRP A 23 -0.56 2.13 -12.41
N THR A 24 0.28 1.13 -12.19
CA THR A 24 0.80 0.27 -13.26
C THR A 24 0.28 -1.14 -13.06
N ASN A 25 -0.29 -1.72 -14.12
CA ASN A 25 -0.69 -3.12 -14.13
C ASN A 25 0.55 -3.99 -14.37
N THR A 26 0.84 -4.98 -13.52
CA THR A 26 2.04 -5.83 -13.75
C THR A 26 1.95 -6.76 -14.94
N LEU A 27 0.75 -7.15 -15.37
CA LEU A 27 0.61 -8.07 -16.50
C LEU A 27 0.83 -7.35 -17.83
N THR A 28 0.19 -6.19 -17.98
CA THR A 28 0.23 -5.44 -19.24
C THR A 28 1.33 -4.38 -19.26
N LEU A 29 1.88 -4.02 -18.10
CA LEU A 29 2.79 -2.89 -17.90
C LEU A 29 2.20 -1.54 -18.32
N LEU A 30 0.89 -1.49 -18.59
CA LEU A 30 0.20 -0.26 -18.90
C LEU A 30 0.05 0.57 -17.62
N LYS A 31 0.35 1.86 -17.78
CA LYS A 31 0.14 2.86 -16.74
C LYS A 31 -1.19 3.54 -16.95
N GLU A 32 -1.92 3.70 -15.86
CA GLU A 32 -3.00 4.66 -15.79
C GLU A 32 -2.46 6.07 -16.06
N LYS A 33 -3.37 6.98 -16.41
CA LYS A 33 -2.98 8.35 -16.77
C LYS A 33 -2.73 9.24 -15.55
N ASN A 34 -3.52 9.04 -14.51
CA ASN A 34 -3.63 10.02 -13.43
C ASN A 34 -2.83 9.59 -12.19
N PRO A 35 -2.03 10.51 -11.61
CA PRO A 35 -1.46 10.29 -10.28
C PRO A 35 -2.57 10.31 -9.24
N PHE A 36 -2.25 9.81 -8.04
CA PHE A 36 -3.19 9.75 -6.92
C PHE A 36 -2.46 10.07 -5.62
N THR A 37 -3.21 10.28 -4.55
CA THR A 37 -2.63 10.49 -3.22
C THR A 37 -2.89 9.29 -2.32
N ALA A 38 -1.95 9.04 -1.41
CA ALA A 38 -2.11 8.06 -0.35
C ALA A 38 -1.86 8.73 1.00
N SER A 39 -2.49 8.24 2.05
CA SER A 39 -2.18 8.65 3.43
C SER A 39 -2.01 7.41 4.29
N LEU A 40 -0.96 7.41 5.11
CA LEU A 40 -0.72 6.40 6.13
C LEU A 40 -0.83 7.07 7.50
N ASP A 41 -1.82 6.67 8.31
CA ASP A 41 -2.00 7.21 9.66
C ASP A 41 -2.70 6.19 10.56
N GLY A 42 -2.24 6.05 11.81
CA GLY A 42 -2.80 5.09 12.76
C GLY A 42 -2.85 3.64 12.27
N GLY A 43 -1.87 3.23 11.44
CA GLY A 43 -1.85 1.91 10.80
C GLY A 43 -2.84 1.75 9.65
N ALA A 44 -3.55 2.78 9.22
CA ALA A 44 -4.45 2.74 8.07
C ALA A 44 -3.78 3.34 6.82
N LEU A 45 -3.81 2.59 5.71
CA LEU A 45 -3.39 3.05 4.39
C LEU A 45 -4.61 3.34 3.53
N VAL A 46 -4.74 4.60 3.10
CA VAL A 46 -5.89 5.12 2.36
C VAL A 46 -5.46 5.69 1.02
N PHE A 47 -6.12 5.32 -0.08
CA PHE A 47 -5.89 5.87 -1.42
C PHE A 47 -7.02 6.82 -1.84
N ARG A 48 -6.65 7.96 -2.43
CA ARG A 48 -7.59 8.99 -2.92
C ARG A 48 -7.22 9.42 -4.34
N SER A 49 -8.21 9.46 -5.23
CA SER A 49 -8.07 9.90 -6.62
C SER A 49 -9.36 10.60 -7.06
N GLY A 50 -9.23 11.76 -7.72
CA GLY A 50 -10.39 12.47 -8.29
C GLY A 50 -11.01 11.77 -9.50
N SER A 51 -10.26 10.87 -10.16
CA SER A 51 -10.69 10.11 -11.34
C SER A 51 -11.16 8.69 -11.05
N GLY A 52 -11.23 8.32 -9.76
CA GLY A 52 -11.46 6.94 -9.32
C GLY A 52 -10.15 6.15 -9.18
N LEU A 53 -10.24 5.00 -8.51
CA LEU A 53 -9.15 4.02 -8.43
C LEU A 53 -9.40 2.92 -9.46
N PRO A 54 -8.35 2.23 -9.95
CA PRO A 54 -8.52 1.09 -10.82
C PRO A 54 -9.41 0.02 -10.19
N GLU A 55 -10.06 -0.78 -11.03
CA GLU A 55 -10.94 -1.87 -10.57
C GLU A 55 -10.19 -2.79 -9.60
N GLY A 56 -10.87 -3.11 -8.49
CA GLY A 56 -10.33 -3.93 -7.39
C GLY A 56 -9.49 -3.16 -6.38
N VAL A 57 -8.79 -2.09 -6.75
CA VAL A 57 -7.90 -1.37 -5.82
C VAL A 57 -8.71 -0.83 -4.63
N PRO A 58 -8.36 -1.24 -3.39
CA PRO A 58 -9.13 -0.87 -2.20
C PRO A 58 -8.90 0.61 -1.86
N LYS A 59 -9.95 1.33 -1.45
CA LYS A 59 -9.76 2.72 -0.95
C LYS A 59 -9.06 2.77 0.40
N PHE A 60 -9.20 1.71 1.21
CA PHE A 60 -8.77 1.63 2.59
C PHE A 60 -8.24 0.23 2.89
N SER A 61 -7.15 0.16 3.64
CA SER A 61 -6.57 -1.07 4.18
C SER A 61 -5.95 -0.83 5.56
N GLN A 62 -6.00 -1.82 6.44
CA GLN A 62 -5.47 -1.75 7.80
C GLN A 62 -4.19 -2.57 7.92
N LEU A 63 -3.17 -2.01 8.56
CA LEU A 63 -1.93 -2.69 8.87
C LEU A 63 -2.23 -3.95 9.68
N SER A 64 -1.77 -5.07 9.16
CA SER A 64 -1.92 -6.39 9.78
C SER A 64 -0.58 -6.84 10.36
N TYR A 65 0.50 -6.68 9.59
CA TYR A 65 1.85 -7.05 10.01
C TYR A 65 2.90 -6.10 9.43
N SER A 66 3.90 -5.76 10.23
CA SER A 66 5.14 -5.14 9.74
C SER A 66 6.24 -6.21 9.66
N LEU A 67 6.85 -6.36 8.49
CA LEU A 67 7.92 -7.31 8.21
C LEU A 67 9.23 -6.56 7.92
N PRO A 68 10.38 -7.25 7.83
CA PRO A 68 11.67 -6.59 7.60
C PRO A 68 11.72 -5.72 6.33
N ASN A 69 10.99 -6.12 5.29
CA ASN A 69 11.13 -5.54 3.95
C ASN A 69 9.86 -4.82 3.46
N TYR A 70 8.73 -4.94 4.17
CA TYR A 70 7.47 -4.32 3.79
C TYR A 70 6.46 -4.37 4.94
N ASP A 71 5.51 -3.46 4.89
CA ASP A 71 4.29 -3.51 5.70
C ASP A 71 3.18 -4.21 4.90
N LEU A 72 2.44 -5.09 5.57
CA LEU A 72 1.30 -5.82 5.01
C LEU A 72 0.00 -5.25 5.58
N PHE A 73 -0.84 -4.76 4.69
CA PHE A 73 -2.18 -4.27 4.99
C PHE A 73 -3.23 -5.22 4.44
N VAL A 74 -4.32 -5.37 5.20
CA VAL A 74 -5.46 -6.20 4.84
C VAL A 74 -6.69 -5.32 4.73
N THR A 75 -7.51 -5.60 3.74
CA THR A 75 -8.75 -4.88 3.47
C THR A 75 -9.95 -5.73 3.92
N PRO A 76 -11.13 -5.13 4.15
CA PRO A 76 -12.32 -5.87 4.55
C PRO A 76 -12.76 -6.94 3.54
N ASN A 77 -12.42 -6.78 2.25
CA ASN A 77 -12.75 -7.76 1.21
C ASN A 77 -11.66 -8.84 1.01
N GLY A 78 -10.65 -8.87 1.88
CA GLY A 78 -9.56 -9.85 1.82
C GLY A 78 -8.45 -9.53 0.80
N THR A 79 -8.53 -8.41 0.08
CA THR A 79 -7.42 -7.91 -0.75
C THR A 79 -6.23 -7.58 0.14
N LEU A 80 -5.04 -7.96 -0.29
CA LEU A 80 -3.78 -7.67 0.41
C LEU A 80 -3.10 -6.48 -0.26
N VAL A 81 -2.55 -5.57 0.55
CA VAL A 81 -1.77 -4.44 0.07
C VAL A 81 -0.42 -4.48 0.77
N THR A 82 0.67 -4.34 0.02
CA THR A 82 2.01 -4.22 0.61
C THR A 82 2.57 -2.84 0.35
N ALA A 83 3.31 -2.34 1.33
CA ALA A 83 4.07 -1.10 1.21
C ALA A 83 5.54 -1.39 1.53
N SER A 84 6.39 -1.41 0.52
CA SER A 84 7.82 -1.70 0.64
C SER A 84 8.62 -0.40 0.57
N PRO A 85 9.40 -0.02 1.60
CA PRO A 85 10.24 1.17 1.54
C PRO A 85 11.27 1.05 0.40
N ILE A 86 11.49 2.16 -0.31
CA ILE A 86 12.54 2.31 -1.33
C ILE A 86 13.62 3.27 -0.80
N THR A 87 13.18 4.35 -0.18
CA THR A 87 14.01 5.34 0.52
C THR A 87 13.27 5.77 1.79
N ASP A 88 13.90 6.60 2.63
CA ASP A 88 13.27 7.13 3.85
C ASP A 88 12.00 7.96 3.57
N THR A 89 11.81 8.41 2.34
CA THR A 89 10.69 9.27 1.91
C THR A 89 9.87 8.66 0.77
N SER A 90 10.12 7.40 0.39
CA SER A 90 9.36 6.77 -0.68
C SER A 90 9.20 5.28 -0.50
N PHE A 91 8.06 4.76 -0.95
CA PHE A 91 7.76 3.35 -0.90
C PHE A 91 7.09 2.88 -2.20
N ARG A 92 7.16 1.59 -2.48
CA ARG A 92 6.37 0.92 -3.50
C ARG A 92 5.13 0.36 -2.85
N VAL A 93 3.97 0.68 -3.41
CA VAL A 93 2.72 0.03 -3.05
C VAL A 93 2.38 -1.04 -4.07
N ALA A 94 1.85 -2.16 -3.60
CA ALA A 94 1.41 -3.27 -4.42
C ALA A 94 0.10 -3.84 -3.90
N VAL A 95 -0.84 -4.14 -4.78
CA VAL A 95 -2.17 -4.67 -4.45
C VAL A 95 -2.32 -6.07 -5.04
N TYR A 96 -2.63 -7.03 -4.18
CA TYR A 96 -2.81 -8.44 -4.51
C TYR A 96 -4.23 -8.91 -4.21
N PHE A 97 -4.85 -9.58 -5.19
CA PHE A 97 -6.22 -10.08 -5.14
C PHE A 97 -6.24 -11.61 -5.01
N PRO A 98 -6.33 -12.16 -3.79
CA PRO A 98 -6.29 -13.62 -3.59
C PRO A 98 -7.50 -14.35 -4.19
N TYR A 99 -8.66 -13.68 -4.30
CA TYR A 99 -9.95 -14.31 -4.65
C TYR A 99 -10.47 -13.95 -6.03
N ILE A 100 -9.69 -13.22 -6.83
CA ILE A 100 -10.10 -12.77 -8.16
C ILE A 100 -9.26 -13.54 -9.18
N ASP A 101 -9.91 -14.39 -10.00
CA ASP A 101 -9.25 -15.12 -11.11
C ASP A 101 -8.56 -14.16 -12.10
N ARG A 102 -9.05 -12.92 -12.17
CA ARG A 102 -8.38 -11.81 -12.85
C ARG A 102 -7.15 -11.37 -12.05
N ARG A 103 -5.99 -11.87 -12.49
CA ARG A 103 -4.60 -11.62 -12.07
C ARG A 103 -4.10 -10.15 -12.10
N TRP A 104 -4.96 -9.15 -11.94
CA TRP A 104 -4.59 -7.75 -12.15
C TRP A 104 -3.92 -7.21 -10.89
N PHE A 105 -2.62 -7.43 -10.76
CA PHE A 105 -1.83 -6.84 -9.70
C PHE A 105 -1.47 -5.40 -10.09
N TRP A 106 -1.74 -4.47 -9.18
CA TRP A 106 -1.48 -3.06 -9.35
C TRP A 106 -0.31 -2.66 -8.47
N PHE A 107 0.61 -1.87 -9.01
CA PHE A 107 1.67 -1.25 -8.23
C PHE A 107 1.85 0.21 -8.58
N SER A 108 2.36 0.97 -7.61
CA SER A 108 2.75 2.35 -7.80
C SER A 108 3.93 2.68 -6.88
N LYS A 109 4.60 3.80 -7.16
CA LYS A 109 5.60 4.38 -6.28
C LYS A 109 4.99 5.63 -5.65
N CYS A 110 5.04 5.70 -4.33
CA CYS A 110 4.55 6.81 -3.52
C CYS A 110 5.72 7.54 -2.87
N ARG A 111 5.63 8.87 -2.77
CA ARG A 111 6.66 9.74 -2.20
C ARG A 111 6.01 10.70 -1.21
N LEU A 112 6.65 10.88 -0.06
CA LEU A 112 6.16 11.74 1.01
C LEU A 112 6.03 13.17 0.46
N THR A 113 4.88 13.80 0.70
CA THR A 113 4.66 15.21 0.41
C THR A 113 4.93 15.99 1.69
N ASN A 114 5.94 16.85 1.67
CA ASN A 114 6.22 17.79 2.76
C ASN A 114 5.07 18.79 2.95
#